data_AF-A0A7Y0SAV3-F1
#
_entry.id   AF-A0A7Y0SAV3-F1
#
_cell.length_a   1.000
_cell.length_b   1.000
_cell.length_c   1.000
_cell.angle_alpha   90.00
_cell.angle_beta   90.00
_cell.angle_gamma   90.00
#
_symmetry.space_group_name_H-M   'P 1'
#
loop_
_entity.id
_entity.type
_entity.pdbx_description
1 polymer ?
#
loop_
_entity_poly.entity_id
_entity_poly.type
_entity_poly.pdbx_seq_one_letter_code
_entity_poly.pdbx_strand_id
1 'polypeptide(L)'
;DLGKFEPQRRYATLAAVVLESTATVIDELVDLHDRILVKLFSGAKHKHQQQFQKQGKAINDKVRLYSRIGQALLEAKESGSDPYAAIEAVIPWDEFTESVSEAELL
;
A
#
# COMPACT_ATOMS: atom_id res chain seq x y z
N ASP A 1 6.05 -31.58 44.54
CA ASP A 1 4.72 -32.16 44.74
C ASP A 1 3.99 -31.37 45.82
N LEU A 2 2.92 -30.66 45.42
CA LEU A 2 2.13 -29.79 46.30
C LEU A 2 1.24 -30.59 47.27
N GLY A 3 1.02 -31.88 47.01
CA GLY A 3 0.22 -32.77 47.87
C GLY A 3 0.82 -32.99 49.26
N LYS A 4 2.10 -32.63 49.46
CA LYS A 4 2.84 -32.77 50.72
C LYS A 4 2.66 -31.59 51.68
N PHE A 5 2.03 -30.50 51.23
CA PHE A 5 1.79 -29.32 52.06
C PHE A 5 0.46 -29.41 52.81
N GLU A 6 0.45 -28.87 54.02
CA GLU A 6 -0.79 -28.61 54.76
C GLU A 6 -1.79 -27.80 53.91
N PRO A 7 -3.11 -28.04 54.06
CA PRO A 7 -4.12 -27.51 53.14
C PRO A 7 -4.01 -26.00 52.89
N GLN A 8 -3.81 -25.19 53.93
CA GLN A 8 -3.68 -23.73 53.80
C GLN A 8 -2.45 -23.32 52.97
N ARG A 9 -1.29 -23.94 53.21
CA ARG A 9 -0.07 -23.67 52.44
C ARG A 9 -0.24 -24.12 50.99
N ARG A 10 -0.87 -25.29 50.77
CA ARG A 10 -1.18 -25.79 49.43
C ARG A 10 -2.08 -24.83 48.65
N TYR A 11 -3.17 -24.35 49.26
CA TYR A 11 -4.07 -23.39 48.61
C TYR A 11 -3.39 -22.05 48.35
N ALA A 12 -2.59 -21.55 49.28
CA ALA A 12 -1.82 -20.32 49.08
C ALA A 12 -0.83 -20.45 47.92
N THR A 13 -0.11 -21.58 47.82
CA THR A 13 0.82 -21.84 46.71
C THR A 13 0.08 -21.98 45.38
N LEU A 14 -1.04 -22.70 45.33
CA LEU A 14 -1.84 -22.82 44.11
C LEU A 14 -2.38 -21.46 43.64
N ALA A 15 -2.89 -20.65 44.56
CA ALA A 15 -3.37 -19.30 44.24
C ALA A 15 -2.23 -18.42 43.71
N ALA A 16 -1.06 -18.46 44.35
CA ALA A 16 0.12 -17.72 43.88
C ALA A 16 0.55 -18.15 42.47
N VAL A 17 0.62 -19.47 42.20
CA VAL A 17 0.97 -20.00 40.88
C VAL A 17 -0.04 -19.59 39.81
N VAL A 18 -1.33 -19.62 40.12
CA VAL A 18 -2.38 -19.18 39.19
C VAL A 18 -2.26 -17.69 38.90
N LEU A 19 -2.02 -16.85 39.92
CA LEU A 19 -1.84 -15.41 39.74
C LEU A 19 -0.60 -15.09 38.90
N GLU A 20 0.51 -15.74 39.18
CA GLU A 20 1.77 -15.60 38.43
C GLU A 20 1.59 -16.04 36.98
N SER A 21 1.00 -17.22 36.76
CA SER A 21 0.75 -17.74 35.41
C SER A 21 -0.21 -16.84 34.62
N THR A 22 -1.23 -16.29 35.29
CA THR A 22 -2.18 -15.36 34.65
C THR A 22 -1.48 -14.08 34.23
N ALA A 23 -0.61 -13.53 35.09
CA ALA A 23 0.20 -12.36 34.75
C ALA A 23 1.09 -12.64 33.53
N THR A 24 1.81 -13.76 33.52
CA THR A 24 2.66 -14.16 32.38
C THR A 24 1.88 -14.28 31.08
N VAL A 25 0.71 -14.93 31.11
CA VAL A 25 -0.12 -15.08 29.91
C VAL A 25 -0.66 -13.73 29.42
N ILE A 26 -1.00 -12.81 30.33
CA ILE A 26 -1.44 -11.46 29.97
C ILE A 26 -0.30 -10.71 29.27
N ASP A 27 0.93 -10.78 29.79
CA ASP A 27 2.08 -10.12 29.17
C ASP A 27 2.34 -10.66 27.76
N GLU A 28 2.33 -11.98 27.58
CA GLU A 28 2.47 -12.61 26.27
C GLU A 28 1.35 -12.23 25.29
N LEU A 29 0.12 -12.09 25.79
CA LEU A 29 -1.03 -11.66 25.00
C LEU A 29 -0.87 -10.21 24.52
N VAL A 30 -0.41 -9.32 25.40
CA VAL A 30 -0.13 -7.91 25.06
C VAL A 30 0.98 -7.83 24.01
N ASP A 31 2.07 -8.57 24.19
CA ASP A 31 3.18 -8.63 23.22
C ASP A 31 2.72 -9.14 21.85
N LEU A 32 1.87 -10.17 21.83
CA LEU A 32 1.31 -10.69 20.59
C LEU A 32 0.39 -9.66 19.92
N HIS A 33 -0.43 -8.96 20.71
CA HIS A 33 -1.31 -7.91 20.22
C HIS A 33 -0.51 -6.79 19.54
N ASP A 34 0.55 -6.30 20.18
CA ASP A 34 1.42 -5.26 19.63
C ASP A 34 2.07 -5.71 18.32
N ARG A 35 2.55 -6.96 18.25
CA ARG A 35 3.15 -7.52 17.03
C ARG A 35 2.12 -7.65 15.90
N ILE A 36 0.88 -8.01 16.20
CA ILE A 36 -0.21 -8.07 15.22
C ILE A 36 -0.50 -6.67 14.68
N LEU A 37 -0.65 -5.68 15.56
CA LEU A 37 -0.90 -4.29 15.15
C LEU A 37 0.24 -3.76 14.27
N VAL A 38 1.50 -3.92 14.67
CA VAL A 38 2.65 -3.49 13.88
C VAL A 38 2.66 -4.11 12.48
N LYS A 39 2.36 -5.41 12.38
CA LYS A 39 2.29 -6.10 11.07
C LYS A 39 1.13 -5.59 10.22
N LEU A 40 -0.05 -5.39 10.80
CA LEU A 40 -1.22 -4.87 10.09
C LEU A 40 -0.98 -3.47 9.54
N PHE A 41 -0.50 -2.54 10.38
CA PHE A 41 -0.21 -1.18 9.96
C PHE A 41 0.93 -1.12 8.93
N SER A 42 1.96 -1.94 9.10
CA SER A 42 3.05 -2.03 8.13
C SER A 42 2.58 -2.56 6.78
N GLY A 43 1.71 -3.58 6.79
CA GLY A 43 1.08 -4.11 5.57
C GLY A 43 0.19 -3.08 4.88
N ALA A 44 -0.66 -2.38 5.64
CA ALA A 44 -1.51 -1.32 5.12
C ALA A 44 -0.68 -0.17 4.52
N LYS A 45 0.36 0.30 5.23
CA LYS A 45 1.28 1.33 4.75
C LYS A 45 1.97 0.91 3.46
N HIS A 46 2.47 -0.32 3.39
CA HIS A 46 3.14 -0.83 2.21
C HIS A 46 2.19 -0.92 1.00
N LYS A 47 0.97 -1.43 1.21
CA LYS A 47 -0.06 -1.50 0.16
C LYS A 47 -0.43 -0.11 -0.35
N HIS A 48 -0.68 0.84 0.55
CA HIS A 48 -0.98 2.22 0.18
C HIS A 48 0.19 2.86 -0.58
N GLN A 49 1.42 2.69 -0.12
CA GLN A 49 2.60 3.21 -0.79
C GLN A 49 2.77 2.61 -2.20
N GLN A 50 2.58 1.30 -2.36
CA GLN A 50 2.63 0.67 -3.69
C GLN A 50 1.54 1.21 -4.62
N GLN A 51 0.30 1.35 -4.12
CA GLN A 51 -0.80 1.88 -4.92
C GLN A 51 -0.56 3.33 -5.32
N PHE A 52 -0.11 4.16 -4.39
CA PHE A 52 0.24 5.55 -4.65
C PHE A 52 1.38 5.66 -5.67
N GLN A 53 2.43 4.84 -5.54
CA GLN A 53 3.53 4.82 -6.52
C GLN A 53 3.06 4.38 -7.91
N LYS A 54 2.18 3.36 -8.00
CA LYS A 54 1.59 2.93 -9.27
C LYS A 54 0.75 4.03 -9.92
N GLN A 55 -0.11 4.68 -9.14
CA GLN A 55 -0.93 5.80 -9.62
C GLN A 55 -0.06 7.00 -10.02
N GLY A 56 0.94 7.36 -9.20
CA GLY A 56 1.87 8.45 -9.51
C GLY A 56 2.69 8.20 -10.78
N LYS A 57 3.09 6.94 -11.03
CA LYS A 57 3.75 6.56 -12.28
C LYS A 57 2.81 6.75 -13.48
N ALA A 58 1.57 6.26 -13.40
CA ALA A 58 0.59 6.42 -14.48
C ALA A 58 0.31 7.89 -14.80
N ILE A 59 0.18 8.74 -13.77
CA ILE A 59 0.03 10.19 -13.96
C ILE A 59 1.26 10.79 -14.66
N ASN A 60 2.48 10.42 -14.23
CA ASN A 60 3.70 10.92 -14.85
C ASN A 60 3.79 10.50 -16.33
N ASP A 61 3.44 9.25 -16.64
CA ASP A 61 3.44 8.71 -17.99
C ASP A 61 2.45 9.49 -18.89
N LYS A 62 1.24 9.84 -18.40
CA LYS A 62 0.29 10.70 -19.13
C LYS A 62 0.80 12.12 -19.33
N VAL A 63 1.40 12.74 -18.31
CA VAL A 63 1.99 14.10 -18.44
C VAL A 63 3.13 14.11 -19.46
N ARG A 64 3.97 13.06 -19.48
CA ARG A 64 5.02 12.90 -20.49
C ARG A 64 4.44 12.72 -21.89
N LEU A 65 3.38 11.94 -22.04
CA LEU A 65 2.68 11.77 -23.32
C LEU A 65 2.13 13.11 -23.83
N TYR A 66 1.45 13.87 -22.96
CA TYR A 66 0.96 15.21 -23.30
C TYR A 66 2.08 16.15 -23.76
N SER A 67 3.22 16.14 -23.06
CA SER A 67 4.38 16.94 -23.45
C SER A 67 4.90 16.57 -24.84
N ARG A 68 5.03 15.27 -25.15
CA ARG A 68 5.48 14.77 -26.46
C ARG A 68 4.51 15.14 -27.58
N ILE A 69 3.21 14.97 -27.35
CA ILE A 69 2.17 15.35 -28.30
C ILE A 69 2.19 16.87 -28.53
N GLY A 70 2.29 17.67 -27.46
CA GLY A 70 2.38 19.12 -27.54
C GLY A 70 3.60 19.58 -28.34
N GLN A 71 4.76 18.95 -28.13
CA GLN A 71 5.97 19.22 -28.92
C GLN A 71 5.78 18.91 -30.40
N ALA A 72 5.26 17.72 -30.73
CA ALA A 72 4.98 17.33 -32.11
C ALA A 72 4.00 18.30 -32.80
N LEU A 73 2.98 18.78 -32.08
CA LEU A 73 2.03 19.76 -32.59
C LEU A 73 2.66 21.14 -32.81
N LEU A 74 3.56 21.58 -31.92
CA LEU A 74 4.29 22.83 -32.10
C LEU A 74 5.20 22.77 -33.34
N GLU A 75 5.94 21.68 -33.51
CA GLU A 75 6.78 21.44 -34.69
C GLU A 75 5.94 21.35 -35.98
N ALA A 76 4.77 20.71 -35.92
CA ALA A 76 3.86 20.62 -37.06
C ALA A 76 3.34 22.00 -37.47
N LYS A 77 2.99 22.83 -36.48
CA LYS A 77 2.55 24.21 -36.71
C LYS A 77 3.65 25.08 -37.32
N GLU A 78 4.90 24.93 -36.88
CA GLU A 78 6.05 25.67 -37.42
C GLU A 78 6.40 25.24 -38.85
N SER A 79 6.31 23.95 -39.14
CA SER A 79 6.60 23.37 -40.46
C SER A 79 5.42 23.42 -41.44
N GLY A 80 4.22 23.76 -40.98
CA GLY A 80 3.00 23.74 -41.79
C GLY A 80 2.54 22.32 -42.17
N SER A 81 2.94 21.31 -41.40
CA SER A 81 2.57 19.90 -41.62
C SER A 81 1.26 19.53 -40.90
N ASP A 82 0.69 18.38 -41.25
CA ASP A 82 -0.61 17.93 -40.70
C ASP A 82 -0.50 17.62 -39.19
N PRO A 83 -1.28 18.32 -38.34
CA PRO A 83 -1.32 18.06 -36.91
C PRO A 83 -1.74 16.63 -36.53
N TYR A 84 -2.62 15.99 -37.31
CA TYR A 84 -3.09 14.64 -37.00
C TYR A 84 -1.99 13.60 -37.27
N ALA A 85 -1.31 13.70 -38.41
CA ALA A 85 -0.13 12.89 -38.70
C ALA A 85 0.99 13.08 -37.65
N ALA A 86 1.15 14.29 -37.11
CA ALA A 86 2.14 14.56 -36.06
C ALA A 86 1.81 13.87 -34.73
N ILE A 87 0.52 13.80 -34.35
CA ILE A 87 0.08 13.04 -33.16
C ILE A 87 0.30 11.54 -33.40
N GLU A 88 -0.08 11.04 -34.57
CA GLU A 88 0.02 9.61 -34.91
C GLU A 88 1.47 9.11 -34.97
N ALA A 89 2.42 10.00 -35.26
CA ALA A 89 3.85 9.72 -35.16
C ALA A 89 4.35 9.53 -33.70
N VAL A 90 3.64 10.07 -32.71
CA VAL A 90 3.98 9.94 -31.28
C VAL A 90 3.34 8.71 -30.65
N ILE A 91 2.08 8.42 -31.02
CA ILE A 91 1.25 7.33 -30.50
C ILE A 91 0.18 6.94 -31.54
N PRO A 92 -0.10 5.64 -31.76
CA PRO A 92 -1.18 5.22 -32.67
C PRO A 92 -2.54 5.82 -32.28
N TRP A 93 -3.41 6.06 -33.27
CA TRP A 93 -4.70 6.72 -33.03
C TRP A 93 -5.63 5.95 -32.08
N ASP A 94 -5.63 4.62 -32.16
CA ASP A 94 -6.41 3.75 -31.26
C ASP A 94 -5.93 3.88 -29.79
N GLU A 95 -4.61 3.83 -29.58
CA GLU A 95 -4.01 4.02 -28.25
C GLU A 95 -4.22 5.44 -27.72
N PHE A 96 -4.18 6.44 -28.60
CA PHE A 96 -4.49 7.83 -28.22
C PHE A 96 -5.94 7.96 -27.73
N THR A 97 -6.89 7.37 -28.46
CA THR A 97 -8.31 7.38 -28.10
C THR A 97 -8.53 6.73 -26.73
N GLU A 98 -7.92 5.56 -26.50
CA GLU A 98 -7.96 4.89 -25.21
C GLU A 98 -7.36 5.76 -24.10
N SER A 99 -6.21 6.40 -24.35
CA SER A 99 -5.54 7.27 -23.37
C SER A 99 -6.41 8.46 -22.93
N VAL A 100 -7.21 9.02 -23.85
CA VAL A 100 -8.17 10.11 -23.61
C VAL A 100 -9.34 9.60 -22.79
N SER A 101 -9.96 8.48 -23.17
CA SER A 101 -11.05 7.86 -22.41
C SER A 101 -10.63 7.52 -20.98
N GLU A 102 -9.42 6.97 -20.80
CA GLU A 102 -8.87 6.74 -19.48
C GLU A 102 -8.59 8.02 -18.69
N ALA A 103 -8.30 9.15 -19.36
CA ALA A 103 -8.04 10.43 -18.70
C ALA A 103 -9.33 11.08 -18.19
N GLU A 104 -10.46 10.85 -18.85
CA GLU A 104 -11.79 11.31 -18.40
C GLU A 104 -12.32 10.52 -17.19
N LEU A 105 -11.80 9.30 -16.98
CA LEU A 105 -12.19 8.43 -15.87
C LEU A 105 -11.35 8.61 -14.59
N LEU A 106 -10.27 9.40 -14.66
CA LEU A 106 -9.38 9.73 -13.52
C LEU A 106 -9.93 10.87 -12.66
#